data_AF-A0A3N0IPS1-F1
#
_entry.id   AF-A0A3N0IPS1-F1
#
_cell.length_a   1.000
_cell.length_b   1.000
_cell.length_c   1.000
_cell.angle_alpha   90.00
_cell.angle_beta   90.00
_cell.angle_gamma   90.00
#
_symmetry.space_group_name_H-M   'P 1'
#
loop_
_entity.id
_entity.type
_entity.pdbx_description
1 polymer ?
#
loop_
_entity_poly.entity_id
_entity_poly.type
_entity_poly.pdbx_seq_one_letter_code
_entity_poly.pdbx_strand_id
1 'polypeptide(L)'
;ILLIVLVVGASVLGGAGEPAAPHAPYAESAVSHGFLTGYQTMDLLAALCFGIVVAANVRELGVSDPKRVAGSISSAGVIAGALMMAIYCGLGFVGASMGAAMPDATNGAAILTASASAHFGAAGTVIVAAIFLLACLNVCTGLISCCSEYFSEAVPRVPLAAWAALFAVFSCAVSLLGLDAILAFSAPLLGALYPPAIVLVIMGLLHRQCDRLPRMWPWAVLVTAAFSVIVGLRDAFAPGLWLPLDALPFAAMGLGWVLPAVAGAVVGAVLSRVPAPSPRSR
;
A
#
# COMPACT_ATOMS: atom_id res chain seq x y z
N ILE A 1 0.07 14.79 -12.98
CA ILE A 1 1.35 14.45 -13.66
C ILE A 1 2.10 15.69 -14.12
N LEU A 2 1.57 16.48 -15.08
CA LEU A 2 2.26 17.69 -15.59
C LEU A 2 2.73 18.66 -14.49
N LEU A 3 1.88 18.95 -13.52
CA LEU A 3 2.21 19.82 -12.38
C LEU A 3 3.30 19.23 -11.47
N ILE A 4 3.37 17.89 -11.35
CA ILE A 4 4.43 17.22 -10.57
C ILE A 4 5.75 17.27 -11.33
N VAL A 5 5.71 17.02 -12.65
CA VAL A 5 6.88 17.17 -13.52
C VAL A 5 7.42 18.60 -13.49
N LEU A 6 6.54 19.61 -13.42
CA LEU A 6 6.94 21.01 -13.25
C LEU A 6 7.69 21.24 -11.93
N VAL A 7 7.15 20.76 -10.80
CA VAL A 7 7.76 20.94 -9.48
C VAL A 7 9.09 20.18 -9.37
N VAL A 8 9.12 18.92 -9.80
CA VAL A 8 10.34 18.11 -9.82
C VAL A 8 11.37 18.71 -10.78
N GLY A 9 10.96 19.09 -11.98
CA GLY A 9 11.84 19.73 -12.97
C GLY A 9 12.44 21.04 -12.46
N ALA A 10 11.66 21.87 -11.76
CA ALA A 10 12.14 23.09 -11.13
C ALA A 10 13.16 22.80 -10.02
N SER A 11 12.96 21.75 -9.23
CA SER A 11 13.94 21.35 -8.19
C SER A 11 15.25 20.82 -8.77
N VAL A 12 15.20 20.09 -9.89
CA VAL A 12 16.38 19.54 -10.58
C VAL A 12 17.17 20.64 -11.30
N LEU A 13 16.47 21.58 -11.95
CA LEU A 13 17.09 22.67 -12.71
C LEU A 13 17.51 23.86 -11.84
N GLY A 14 16.85 24.07 -10.70
CA GLY A 14 17.08 25.19 -9.79
C GLY A 14 18.34 25.11 -8.94
N GLY A 15 19.15 24.06 -9.10
CA GLY A 15 20.34 23.83 -8.30
C GLY A 15 19.99 23.42 -6.87
N ALA A 16 19.69 22.15 -6.67
CA ALA A 16 19.56 21.59 -5.32
C ALA A 16 20.90 21.74 -4.59
N GLY A 17 20.87 22.21 -3.33
CA GLY A 17 22.03 22.14 -2.44
C GLY A 17 22.48 20.69 -2.23
N GLU A 18 23.69 20.48 -1.72
CA GLU A 18 24.16 19.13 -1.41
C GLU A 18 23.13 18.41 -0.50
N PRO A 19 22.68 17.21 -0.88
CA PRO A 19 21.74 16.44 -0.07
C PRO A 19 22.33 16.22 1.33
N ALA A 20 21.51 16.39 2.36
CA ALA A 20 21.91 16.06 3.72
C ALA A 20 22.30 14.58 3.82
N ALA A 21 23.25 14.27 4.72
CA ALA A 21 23.60 12.89 5.00
C ALA A 21 22.35 12.09 5.44
N PRO A 22 22.19 10.83 5.00
CA PRO A 22 21.08 9.99 5.45
C PRO A 22 21.07 9.88 6.97
N HIS A 23 19.92 10.10 7.57
CA HIS A 23 19.71 9.89 9.01
C HIS A 23 19.09 8.51 9.28
N ALA A 24 19.21 8.04 10.52
CA ALA A 24 18.47 6.87 10.95
C ALA A 24 16.95 7.12 10.76
N PRO A 25 16.19 6.13 10.27
CA PRO A 25 16.60 4.74 10.10
C PRO A 25 17.06 4.39 8.66
N TYR A 26 17.05 5.34 7.72
CA TYR A 26 17.46 5.11 6.33
C TYR A 26 18.98 4.91 6.15
N ALA A 27 19.80 5.42 7.08
CA ALA A 27 21.25 5.25 7.04
C ALA A 27 21.69 3.76 7.12
N GLU A 28 20.96 2.94 7.86
CA GLU A 28 21.31 1.53 8.09
C GLU A 28 20.58 0.59 7.12
N SER A 29 19.32 0.89 6.80
CA SER A 29 18.48 -0.04 6.04
C SER A 29 17.47 0.66 5.11
N ALA A 30 17.99 1.48 4.20
CA ALA A 30 17.18 2.27 3.25
C ALA A 30 16.16 1.44 2.44
N VAL A 31 16.55 0.24 1.99
CA VAL A 31 15.68 -0.61 1.16
C VAL A 31 14.49 -1.15 1.95
N SER A 32 14.71 -1.66 3.16
CA SER A 32 13.63 -2.17 4.01
C SER A 32 12.72 -1.05 4.48
N HIS A 33 13.28 0.10 4.90
CA HIS A 33 12.44 1.24 5.28
C HIS A 33 11.64 1.77 4.10
N GLY A 34 12.23 1.91 2.91
CA GLY A 34 11.51 2.29 1.71
C GLY A 34 10.38 1.31 1.37
N PHE A 35 10.62 0.01 1.51
CA PHE A 35 9.60 -1.03 1.30
C PHE A 35 8.44 -0.91 2.31
N LEU A 36 8.74 -0.72 3.60
CA LEU A 36 7.72 -0.56 4.64
C LEU A 36 6.93 0.75 4.49
N THR A 37 7.61 1.85 4.16
CA THR A 37 6.93 3.12 3.85
C THR A 37 6.04 2.98 2.61
N GLY A 38 6.44 2.14 1.66
CA GLY A 38 5.61 1.76 0.51
C GLY A 38 4.26 1.13 0.90
N TYR A 39 4.11 0.56 2.10
CA TYR A 39 2.79 0.07 2.55
C TYR A 39 1.77 1.22 2.61
N GLN A 40 2.22 2.42 2.96
CA GLN A 40 1.35 3.59 3.08
C GLN A 40 0.69 4.02 1.76
N THR A 41 1.15 3.53 0.61
CA THR A 41 0.49 3.83 -0.68
C THR A 41 -0.84 3.10 -0.85
N MET A 42 -1.10 2.04 -0.08
CA MET A 42 -2.35 1.25 -0.14
C MET A 42 -2.63 0.54 -1.47
N ASP A 43 -1.74 0.65 -2.47
CA ASP A 43 -1.97 0.16 -3.84
C ASP A 43 -2.22 -1.35 -3.90
N LEU A 44 -1.49 -2.13 -3.07
CA LEU A 44 -1.62 -3.58 -3.02
C LEU A 44 -3.00 -4.01 -2.51
N LEU A 45 -3.46 -3.40 -1.42
CA LEU A 45 -4.77 -3.70 -0.84
C LEU A 45 -5.89 -3.24 -1.78
N ALA A 46 -5.73 -2.08 -2.42
CA ALA A 46 -6.65 -1.60 -3.44
C ALA A 46 -6.75 -2.60 -4.61
N ALA A 47 -5.61 -3.13 -5.10
CA ALA A 47 -5.61 -4.13 -6.16
C ALA A 47 -6.35 -5.42 -5.77
N LEU A 48 -6.27 -5.85 -4.51
CA LEU A 48 -7.03 -7.02 -4.02
C LEU A 48 -8.53 -6.76 -3.96
N CYS A 49 -8.96 -5.59 -3.50
CA CYS A 49 -10.37 -5.24 -3.39
C CYS A 49 -11.03 -4.98 -4.76
N PHE A 50 -10.33 -4.28 -5.66
CA PHE A 50 -10.92 -3.78 -6.91
C PHE A 50 -10.46 -4.55 -8.15
N GLY A 51 -9.57 -5.53 -8.01
CA GLY A 51 -9.03 -6.31 -9.13
C GLY A 51 -10.12 -7.03 -9.94
N ILE A 52 -11.18 -7.50 -9.28
CA ILE A 52 -12.31 -8.16 -9.97
C ILE A 52 -13.13 -7.17 -10.81
N VAL A 53 -13.32 -5.94 -10.31
CA VAL A 53 -14.03 -4.86 -11.02
C VAL A 53 -13.22 -4.42 -12.24
N VAL A 54 -11.90 -4.25 -12.09
CA VAL A 54 -11.01 -3.96 -13.23
C VAL A 54 -11.07 -5.09 -14.27
N ALA A 55 -11.04 -6.34 -13.83
CA ALA A 55 -11.15 -7.49 -14.73
C ALA A 55 -12.52 -7.57 -15.41
N ALA A 56 -13.61 -7.16 -14.76
CA ALA A 56 -14.94 -7.10 -15.36
C ALA A 56 -15.02 -6.00 -16.43
N ASN A 57 -14.56 -4.79 -16.14
CA ASN A 57 -14.51 -3.68 -17.09
C ASN A 57 -13.73 -4.04 -18.37
N VAL A 58 -12.57 -4.72 -18.24
CA VAL A 58 -11.79 -5.17 -19.40
C VAL A 58 -12.53 -6.21 -20.24
N ARG A 59 -13.36 -7.05 -19.62
CA ARG A 59 -14.21 -8.02 -20.36
C ARG A 59 -15.33 -7.32 -21.11
N GLU A 60 -15.93 -6.28 -20.53
CA GLU A 60 -16.97 -5.47 -21.19
C GLU A 60 -16.45 -4.72 -22.42
N LEU A 61 -15.16 -4.38 -22.45
CA LEU A 61 -14.48 -3.84 -23.64
C LEU A 61 -14.28 -4.87 -24.77
N GLY A 62 -14.80 -6.10 -24.63
CA GLY A 62 -14.81 -7.14 -25.66
C GLY A 62 -13.67 -8.16 -25.56
N VAL A 63 -12.83 -8.11 -24.51
CA VAL A 63 -11.75 -9.08 -24.28
C VAL A 63 -12.28 -10.26 -23.43
N SER A 64 -12.68 -11.35 -24.09
CA SER A 64 -13.32 -12.50 -23.41
C SER A 64 -12.34 -13.58 -22.93
N ASP A 65 -11.15 -13.72 -23.53
CA ASP A 65 -10.15 -14.72 -23.14
C ASP A 65 -9.47 -14.34 -21.81
N PRO A 66 -9.58 -15.14 -20.73
CA PRO A 66 -8.95 -14.85 -19.44
C PRO A 66 -7.45 -14.55 -19.52
N LYS A 67 -6.72 -15.20 -20.43
CA LYS A 67 -5.28 -14.94 -20.62
C LYS A 67 -5.03 -13.55 -21.23
N ARG A 68 -5.89 -13.12 -22.15
CA ARG A 68 -5.81 -11.79 -22.75
C ARG A 68 -6.24 -10.70 -21.79
N VAL A 69 -7.26 -10.95 -20.97
CA VAL A 69 -7.66 -10.04 -19.87
C VAL A 69 -6.48 -9.82 -18.92
N ALA A 70 -5.89 -10.90 -18.42
CA ALA A 70 -4.73 -10.82 -17.52
C ALA A 70 -3.52 -10.14 -18.18
N GLY A 71 -3.22 -10.47 -19.44
CA GLY A 71 -2.13 -9.85 -20.20
C GLY A 71 -2.32 -8.35 -20.43
N SER A 72 -3.54 -7.92 -20.76
CA SER A 72 -3.89 -6.50 -20.95
C SER A 72 -3.78 -5.70 -19.64
N ILE A 73 -4.31 -6.25 -18.56
CA ILE A 73 -4.21 -5.63 -17.22
C ILE A 73 -2.75 -5.57 -16.78
N SER A 74 -1.98 -6.63 -16.99
CA SER A 74 -0.57 -6.69 -16.62
C SER A 74 0.28 -5.69 -17.41
N SER A 75 0.06 -5.54 -18.72
CA SER A 75 0.82 -4.59 -19.53
C SER A 75 0.50 -3.15 -19.17
N ALA A 76 -0.79 -2.83 -18.97
CA ALA A 76 -1.22 -1.54 -18.47
C ALA A 76 -0.63 -1.25 -17.07
N GLY A 77 -0.63 -2.24 -16.19
CA GLY A 77 -0.03 -2.15 -14.85
C GLY A 77 1.47 -1.89 -14.86
N VAL A 78 2.24 -2.52 -15.75
CA VAL A 78 3.68 -2.26 -15.90
C VAL A 78 3.95 -0.83 -16.37
N ILE A 79 3.19 -0.34 -17.35
CA ILE A 79 3.34 1.05 -17.83
C ILE A 79 2.99 2.04 -16.72
N ALA A 80 1.86 1.83 -16.03
CA ALA A 80 1.44 2.66 -14.91
C ALA A 80 2.47 2.64 -13.77
N GLY A 81 2.98 1.47 -13.40
CA GLY A 81 3.99 1.29 -12.38
C GLY A 81 5.32 1.98 -12.72
N ALA A 82 5.77 1.92 -13.98
CA ALA A 82 6.96 2.63 -14.42
C ALA A 82 6.80 4.15 -14.33
N LEU A 83 5.64 4.69 -14.72
CA LEU A 83 5.33 6.11 -14.59
C LEU A 83 5.27 6.55 -13.12
N MET A 84 4.63 5.75 -12.26
CA MET A 84 4.56 6.01 -10.82
C MET A 84 5.95 5.98 -10.18
N MET A 85 6.80 5.03 -10.56
CA MET A 85 8.18 4.95 -10.08
C MET A 85 8.98 6.21 -10.46
N ALA A 86 8.87 6.67 -11.70
CA ALA A 86 9.53 7.91 -12.13
C ALA A 86 9.06 9.13 -11.31
N ILE A 87 7.76 9.22 -11.03
CA ILE A 87 7.18 10.29 -10.20
C ILE A 87 7.72 10.22 -8.77
N TYR A 88 7.71 9.05 -8.14
CA TYR A 88 8.20 8.88 -6.76
C TYR A 88 9.69 9.10 -6.63
N CYS A 89 10.51 8.71 -7.60
CA CYS A 89 11.92 9.08 -7.63
C CYS A 89 12.10 10.61 -7.69
N GLY A 90 11.29 11.30 -8.49
CA GLY A 90 11.29 12.76 -8.57
C GLY A 90 10.90 13.42 -7.24
N LEU A 91 9.84 12.95 -6.59
CA LEU A 91 9.41 13.45 -5.28
C LEU A 91 10.45 13.14 -4.18
N GLY A 92 11.10 11.97 -4.25
CA GLY A 92 12.20 11.60 -3.37
C GLY A 92 13.40 12.52 -3.53
N PHE A 93 13.74 12.92 -4.76
CA PHE A 93 14.78 13.91 -5.02
C PHE A 93 14.43 15.28 -4.43
N VAL A 94 13.19 15.74 -4.59
CA VAL A 94 12.71 16.97 -3.93
C VAL A 94 12.88 16.86 -2.41
N GLY A 95 12.48 15.72 -1.83
CA GLY A 95 12.68 15.43 -0.40
C GLY A 95 14.13 15.52 0.04
N ALA A 96 15.04 14.87 -0.68
CA ALA A 96 16.48 14.88 -0.39
C ALA A 96 17.08 16.29 -0.50
N SER A 97 16.68 17.07 -1.51
CA SER A 97 17.17 18.44 -1.72
C SER A 97 16.74 19.41 -0.62
N MET A 98 15.56 19.20 -0.02
CA MET A 98 15.02 20.03 1.05
C MET A 98 15.43 19.56 2.45
N GLY A 99 16.04 18.38 2.57
CA GLY A 99 16.37 17.76 3.86
C GLY A 99 17.29 18.61 4.74
N ALA A 100 18.23 19.36 4.15
CA ALA A 100 19.09 20.28 4.90
C ALA A 100 18.37 21.56 5.35
N ALA A 101 17.39 22.02 4.57
CA ALA A 101 16.64 23.25 4.83
C ALA A 101 15.47 23.06 5.80
N MET A 102 14.92 21.84 5.87
CA MET A 102 13.81 21.48 6.76
C MET A 102 14.11 20.17 7.52
N PRO A 103 15.02 20.19 8.50
CA PRO A 103 15.37 19.01 9.28
C PRO A 103 14.20 18.51 10.15
N ASP A 104 13.29 19.40 10.56
CA ASP A 104 12.15 19.09 11.43
C ASP A 104 10.85 18.80 10.68
N ALA A 105 10.90 18.59 9.36
CA ALA A 105 9.70 18.27 8.58
C ALA A 105 9.13 16.90 8.98
N THR A 106 7.88 16.88 9.42
CA THR A 106 7.20 15.66 9.89
C THR A 106 6.60 14.83 8.76
N ASN A 107 6.26 15.45 7.62
CA ASN A 107 5.62 14.77 6.49
C ASN A 107 5.98 15.36 5.12
N GLY A 108 5.72 14.57 4.07
CA GLY A 108 6.02 14.95 2.69
C GLY A 108 5.21 16.15 2.17
N ALA A 109 4.01 16.42 2.70
CA ALA A 109 3.20 17.55 2.27
C ALA A 109 3.85 18.89 2.65
N ALA A 110 4.44 18.97 3.85
CA ALA A 110 5.21 20.13 4.30
C ALA A 110 6.41 20.38 3.40
N ILE A 111 7.18 19.33 3.07
CA ILE A 111 8.37 19.42 2.22
C ILE A 111 8.02 19.91 0.81
N LEU A 112 6.97 19.35 0.20
CA LEU A 112 6.53 19.76 -1.14
C LEU A 112 6.03 21.19 -1.17
N THR A 113 5.28 21.61 -0.16
CA THR A 113 4.77 22.98 -0.06
C THR A 113 5.91 23.98 0.09
N ALA A 114 6.91 23.67 0.93
CA ALA A 114 8.08 24.51 1.13
C ALA A 114 8.96 24.57 -0.13
N SER A 115 9.21 23.44 -0.79
CA SER A 115 9.95 23.39 -2.06
C SER A 115 9.27 24.24 -3.13
N ALA A 116 7.95 24.09 -3.32
CA ALA A 116 7.22 24.88 -4.30
C ALA A 116 7.22 26.38 -3.95
N SER A 117 7.13 26.72 -2.67
CA SER A 117 7.21 28.10 -2.19
C SER A 117 8.60 28.71 -2.42
N ALA A 118 9.66 27.93 -2.26
CA ALA A 118 11.03 28.37 -2.53
C ALA A 118 11.26 28.66 -4.02
N HIS A 119 10.71 27.85 -4.92
CA HIS A 119 10.90 28.01 -6.36
C HIS A 119 9.94 29.02 -7.02
N PHE A 120 8.69 29.09 -6.56
CA PHE A 120 7.62 29.85 -7.22
C PHE A 120 6.95 30.90 -6.32
N GLY A 121 7.41 31.09 -5.08
CA GLY A 121 6.81 32.01 -4.12
C GLY A 121 5.36 31.64 -3.79
N ALA A 122 4.50 32.65 -3.63
CA ALA A 122 3.08 32.45 -3.32
C ALA A 122 2.30 31.69 -4.41
N ALA A 123 2.78 31.68 -5.67
CA ALA A 123 2.17 30.86 -6.71
C ALA A 123 2.43 29.36 -6.49
N GLY A 124 3.55 29.01 -5.86
CA GLY A 124 3.91 27.61 -5.58
C GLY A 124 2.95 26.91 -4.62
N THR A 125 2.48 27.61 -3.59
CA THR A 125 1.49 27.05 -2.64
C THR A 125 0.16 26.76 -3.31
N VAL A 126 -0.29 27.63 -4.22
CA VAL A 126 -1.52 27.43 -5.01
C VAL A 126 -1.37 26.24 -5.96
N ILE A 127 -0.20 26.10 -6.60
CA ILE A 127 0.11 24.96 -7.46
C ILE A 127 0.06 23.65 -6.66
N VAL A 128 0.71 23.61 -5.49
CA VAL A 128 0.69 22.42 -4.62
C VAL A 128 -0.72 22.11 -4.15
N ALA A 129 -1.49 23.10 -3.70
CA ALA A 129 -2.88 22.90 -3.33
C ALA A 129 -3.72 22.30 -4.48
N ALA A 130 -3.52 22.79 -5.71
CA ALA A 130 -4.19 22.24 -6.89
C ALA A 130 -3.74 20.80 -7.21
N ILE A 131 -2.44 20.47 -7.05
CA ILE A 131 -1.93 19.10 -7.22
C ILE A 131 -2.61 18.16 -6.23
N PHE A 132 -2.60 18.50 -4.94
CA PHE A 132 -3.20 17.68 -3.89
C PHE A 132 -4.71 17.52 -4.13
N LEU A 133 -5.42 18.60 -4.46
CA LEU A 133 -6.85 18.53 -4.76
C LEU A 133 -7.13 17.59 -5.92
N LEU A 134 -6.46 17.77 -7.07
CA LEU A 134 -6.73 16.96 -8.27
C LEU A 134 -6.30 15.50 -8.09
N ALA A 135 -5.18 15.23 -7.42
CA ALA A 135 -4.69 13.88 -7.20
C ALA A 135 -5.57 13.14 -6.17
N CYS A 136 -5.80 13.75 -5.01
CA CYS A 136 -6.57 13.12 -3.94
C CYS A 136 -8.04 12.98 -4.32
N LEU A 137 -8.64 13.94 -5.04
CA LEU A 137 -10.06 13.84 -5.44
C LEU A 137 -10.33 12.60 -6.28
N ASN A 138 -9.50 12.32 -7.30
CA ASN A 138 -9.69 11.16 -8.16
C ASN A 138 -9.55 9.82 -7.41
N VAL A 139 -8.59 9.73 -6.48
CA VAL A 139 -8.39 8.51 -5.68
C VAL A 139 -9.55 8.34 -4.69
N CYS A 140 -9.94 9.42 -4.01
CA CYS A 140 -11.06 9.39 -3.06
C CYS A 140 -12.39 9.04 -3.75
N THR A 141 -12.70 9.60 -4.92
CA THR A 141 -13.93 9.27 -5.65
C THR A 141 -13.94 7.81 -6.13
N GLY A 142 -12.79 7.28 -6.55
CA GLY A 142 -12.62 5.86 -6.87
C GLY A 142 -12.91 4.96 -5.67
N LEU A 143 -12.22 5.20 -4.54
CA LEU A 143 -12.39 4.40 -3.32
C LEU A 143 -13.81 4.49 -2.74
N ILE A 144 -14.39 5.69 -2.67
CA ILE A 144 -15.75 5.87 -2.15
C ILE A 144 -16.76 5.15 -3.03
N SER A 145 -16.66 5.26 -4.36
CA SER A 145 -17.57 4.58 -5.28
C SER A 145 -17.49 3.06 -5.11
N CYS A 146 -16.28 2.49 -5.09
CA CYS A 146 -16.12 1.05 -4.96
C CYS A 146 -16.53 0.50 -3.59
N CYS A 147 -16.21 1.20 -2.49
CA CYS A 147 -16.70 0.81 -1.16
C CYS A 147 -18.23 0.87 -1.10
N SER A 148 -18.83 1.88 -1.73
CA SER A 148 -20.29 2.01 -1.76
C SER A 148 -20.96 0.92 -2.58
N GLU A 149 -20.36 0.52 -3.70
CA GLU A 149 -20.82 -0.59 -4.53
C GLU A 149 -20.76 -1.93 -3.77
N TYR A 150 -19.61 -2.25 -3.16
CA TYR A 150 -19.44 -3.46 -2.35
C TYR A 150 -20.46 -3.54 -1.21
N PHE A 151 -20.65 -2.46 -0.45
CA PHE A 151 -21.62 -2.45 0.65
C PHE A 151 -23.07 -2.42 0.17
N SER A 152 -23.35 -1.86 -1.01
CA SER A 152 -24.66 -1.92 -1.64
C SER A 152 -25.01 -3.35 -2.09
N GLU A 153 -24.04 -4.14 -2.55
CA GLU A 153 -24.24 -5.57 -2.85
C GLU A 153 -24.42 -6.41 -1.58
N ALA A 154 -23.59 -6.16 -0.55
CA ALA A 154 -23.64 -6.89 0.71
C ALA A 154 -24.91 -6.58 1.53
N VAL A 155 -25.36 -5.32 1.51
CA VAL A 155 -26.54 -4.84 2.23
C VAL A 155 -27.47 -4.08 1.26
N PRO A 156 -28.27 -4.80 0.46
CA PRO A 156 -29.09 -4.21 -0.61
C PRO A 156 -30.28 -3.38 -0.14
N ARG A 157 -30.41 -3.13 1.17
CA ARG A 157 -31.46 -2.28 1.76
C ARG A 157 -31.14 -0.79 1.70
N VAL A 158 -29.86 -0.43 1.56
CA VAL A 158 -29.40 0.96 1.58
C VAL A 158 -28.92 1.34 0.17
N PRO A 159 -29.39 2.47 -0.40
CA PRO A 159 -28.99 2.87 -1.74
C PRO A 159 -27.51 3.25 -1.78
N LEU A 160 -26.85 3.01 -2.92
CA LEU A 160 -25.43 3.32 -3.14
C LEU A 160 -25.05 4.76 -2.77
N ALA A 161 -25.91 5.73 -3.09
CA ALA A 161 -25.69 7.14 -2.75
C ALA A 161 -25.59 7.40 -1.24
N ALA A 162 -26.34 6.65 -0.42
CA ALA A 162 -26.27 6.78 1.05
C ALA A 162 -24.97 6.19 1.60
N TRP A 163 -24.49 5.07 1.06
CA TRP A 163 -23.16 4.53 1.39
C TRP A 163 -22.04 5.50 0.99
N ALA A 164 -22.15 6.10 -0.20
CA ALA A 164 -21.17 7.07 -0.69
C ALA A 164 -21.11 8.32 0.21
N ALA A 165 -22.27 8.84 0.60
CA ALA A 165 -22.36 9.97 1.53
C ALA A 165 -21.76 9.61 2.91
N LEU A 166 -22.05 8.42 3.43
CA LEU A 166 -21.49 7.96 4.71
C LEU A 166 -19.96 7.91 4.67
N PHE A 167 -19.38 7.27 3.66
CA PHE A 167 -17.93 7.18 3.52
C PHE A 167 -17.27 8.54 3.28
N ALA A 168 -17.91 9.42 2.51
CA ALA A 168 -17.42 10.79 2.28
C ALA A 168 -17.40 11.62 3.57
N VAL A 169 -18.50 11.60 4.35
CA VAL A 169 -18.60 12.32 5.63
C VAL A 169 -17.62 11.76 6.65
N PHE A 170 -17.51 10.44 6.75
CA PHE A 170 -16.53 9.80 7.63
C PHE A 170 -15.09 10.18 7.26
N SER A 171 -14.74 10.13 5.97
CA SER A 171 -13.40 10.50 5.49
C SER A 171 -13.09 11.99 5.74
N CYS A 172 -14.09 12.85 5.59
CA CYS A 172 -14.00 14.28 5.92
C CYS A 172 -13.79 14.51 7.42
N ALA A 173 -14.46 13.74 8.28
CA ALA A 173 -14.27 13.82 9.72
C ALA A 173 -12.84 13.39 10.12
N VAL A 174 -12.33 12.31 9.52
CA VAL A 174 -10.98 11.80 9.78
C VAL A 174 -9.91 12.76 9.25
N SER A 175 -10.12 13.43 8.11
CA SER A 175 -9.13 14.35 7.52
C SER A 175 -8.86 15.58 8.40
N LEU A 176 -9.78 15.93 9.31
CA LEU A 176 -9.61 17.00 10.30
C LEU A 176 -8.55 16.68 11.37
N LEU A 177 -8.18 15.40 11.56
CA LEU A 177 -7.18 14.98 12.55
C LEU A 177 -5.74 15.33 12.15
N GLY A 178 -5.51 15.67 10.87
CA GLY A 178 -4.19 15.98 10.32
C GLY A 178 -3.44 14.76 9.79
N LEU A 179 -2.53 14.99 8.85
CA LEU A 179 -1.82 13.93 8.12
C LEU A 179 -0.95 13.06 9.05
N ASP A 180 -0.24 13.67 10.00
CA ASP A 180 0.66 12.95 10.90
C ASP A 180 -0.09 11.95 11.79
N ALA A 181 -1.26 12.35 12.33
CA ALA A 181 -2.11 11.46 13.13
C ALA A 181 -2.67 10.31 12.28
N ILE A 182 -3.10 10.61 11.05
CA ILE A 182 -3.59 9.59 10.12
C ILE A 182 -2.48 8.58 9.81
N LEU A 183 -1.25 9.04 9.52
CA LEU A 183 -0.12 8.16 9.24
C LEU A 183 0.29 7.34 10.47
N ALA A 184 0.32 7.93 11.66
CA ALA A 184 0.66 7.25 12.90
C ALA A 184 -0.33 6.11 13.21
N PHE A 185 -1.63 6.34 12.99
CA PHE A 185 -2.65 5.30 13.16
C PHE A 185 -2.63 4.25 12.04
N SER A 186 -2.41 4.68 10.79
CA SER A 186 -2.46 3.80 9.63
C SER A 186 -1.25 2.86 9.59
N ALA A 187 -0.05 3.34 9.93
CA ALA A 187 1.18 2.54 9.87
C ALA A 187 1.09 1.14 10.52
N PRO A 188 0.68 0.98 11.80
CA PRO A 188 0.57 -0.34 12.42
C PRO A 188 -0.54 -1.19 11.80
N LEU A 189 -1.66 -0.58 11.41
CA LEU A 189 -2.77 -1.27 10.76
C LEU A 189 -2.34 -1.85 9.40
N LEU A 190 -1.67 -1.04 8.58
CA LEU A 190 -1.15 -1.50 7.29
C LEU A 190 -0.04 -2.52 7.49
N GLY A 191 0.82 -2.35 8.49
CA GLY A 191 1.82 -3.35 8.89
C GLY A 191 1.22 -4.72 9.21
N ALA A 192 0.01 -4.76 9.77
CA ALA A 192 -0.71 -6.01 10.03
C ALA A 192 -1.38 -6.60 8.78
N LEU A 193 -1.93 -5.75 7.90
CA LEU A 193 -2.70 -6.18 6.72
C LEU A 193 -1.82 -6.53 5.50
N TYR A 194 -0.69 -5.85 5.31
CA TYR A 194 0.15 -6.00 4.12
C TYR A 194 0.84 -7.38 4.02
N PRO A 195 1.45 -7.92 5.07
CA PRO A 195 2.10 -9.23 4.98
C PRO A 195 1.21 -10.36 4.45
N PRO A 196 -0.02 -10.61 4.99
CA PRO A 196 -0.89 -11.63 4.42
C PRO A 196 -1.37 -11.26 3.00
N ALA A 197 -1.56 -9.98 2.68
CA ALA A 197 -1.89 -9.54 1.33
C ALA A 197 -0.78 -9.84 0.30
N ILE A 198 0.49 -9.59 0.66
CA ILE A 198 1.65 -9.90 -0.18
C ILE A 198 1.74 -11.41 -0.41
N VAL A 199 1.55 -12.21 0.64
CA VAL A 199 1.51 -13.68 0.53
C VAL A 199 0.41 -14.12 -0.42
N LEU A 200 -0.80 -13.56 -0.31
CA LEU A 200 -1.92 -13.86 -1.22
C LEU A 200 -1.58 -13.53 -2.68
N VAL A 201 -0.96 -12.38 -2.94
CA VAL A 201 -0.56 -11.99 -4.31
C VAL A 201 0.51 -12.93 -4.86
N ILE A 202 1.55 -13.25 -4.09
CA ILE A 202 2.60 -14.19 -4.51
C ILE A 202 2.00 -15.57 -4.81
N MET A 203 1.11 -16.06 -3.93
CA MET A 203 0.43 -17.34 -4.13
C MET A 203 -0.53 -17.32 -5.32
N GLY A 204 -1.20 -16.20 -5.57
CA GLY A 204 -2.04 -15.99 -6.76
C GLY A 204 -1.26 -15.98 -8.06
N LEU A 205 -0.05 -15.40 -8.08
CA LEU A 205 0.85 -15.49 -9.23
C LEU A 205 1.35 -16.93 -9.45
N LEU A 206 1.54 -17.69 -8.38
CA LEU A 206 1.94 -19.10 -8.38
C LEU A 206 0.74 -20.06 -8.25
N HIS A 207 -0.47 -19.63 -8.64
CA HIS A 207 -1.70 -20.38 -8.34
C HIS A 207 -1.62 -21.83 -8.85
N ARG A 208 -1.02 -22.06 -10.03
CA ARG A 208 -0.90 -23.40 -10.62
C ARG A 208 -0.15 -24.41 -9.73
N GLN A 209 0.83 -23.94 -8.95
CA GLN A 209 1.56 -24.76 -7.98
C GLN A 209 0.82 -24.84 -6.64
N CYS A 210 0.20 -23.73 -6.21
CA CYS A 210 -0.52 -23.65 -4.95
C CYS A 210 -1.82 -24.46 -4.95
N ASP A 211 -2.54 -24.48 -6.06
CA ASP A 211 -3.82 -25.19 -6.22
C ASP A 211 -3.66 -26.72 -6.18
N ARG A 212 -2.44 -27.22 -6.40
CA ARG A 212 -2.11 -28.64 -6.21
C ARG A 212 -2.08 -29.05 -4.74
N LEU A 213 -1.97 -28.09 -3.82
CA LEU A 213 -1.82 -28.29 -2.38
C LEU A 213 -2.86 -27.42 -1.67
N PRO A 214 -4.13 -27.85 -1.61
CA PRO A 214 -5.25 -27.00 -1.20
C PRO A 214 -5.13 -26.45 0.24
N ARG A 215 -4.37 -27.11 1.12
CA ARG A 215 -4.13 -26.59 2.49
C ARG A 215 -3.00 -25.56 2.55
N MET A 216 -2.24 -25.33 1.49
CA MET A 216 -1.13 -24.36 1.49
C MET A 216 -1.64 -22.92 1.65
N TRP A 217 -2.73 -22.58 0.96
CA TRP A 217 -3.39 -21.26 1.01
C TRP A 217 -3.80 -20.84 2.42
N PRO A 218 -4.69 -21.58 3.12
CA PRO A 218 -5.17 -21.14 4.43
C PRO A 218 -4.05 -21.10 5.48
N TRP A 219 -3.11 -22.05 5.46
CA TRP A 219 -2.03 -22.09 6.45
C TRP A 219 -1.00 -20.99 6.27
N ALA A 220 -0.57 -20.70 5.04
CA ALA A 220 0.36 -19.61 4.78
C ALA A 220 -0.24 -18.25 5.19
N VAL A 221 -1.50 -18.00 4.82
CA VAL A 221 -2.19 -16.75 5.13
C VAL A 221 -2.49 -16.64 6.61
N LEU A 222 -2.99 -17.69 7.26
CA LEU A 222 -3.34 -17.68 8.68
C LEU A 222 -2.11 -17.44 9.58
N VAL A 223 -1.01 -18.15 9.32
CA VAL A 223 0.22 -17.99 10.11
C VAL A 223 0.80 -16.60 9.94
N THR A 224 0.83 -16.09 8.70
CA THR A 224 1.31 -14.74 8.40
C THR A 224 0.41 -13.67 9.02
N ALA A 225 -0.91 -13.83 8.92
CA ALA A 225 -1.89 -12.91 9.49
C ALA A 225 -1.80 -12.90 11.02
N ALA A 226 -1.74 -14.07 11.66
CA ALA A 226 -1.59 -14.16 13.11
C ALA A 226 -0.32 -13.46 13.58
N PHE A 227 0.81 -13.71 12.93
CA PHE A 227 2.07 -13.04 13.23
C PHE A 227 1.95 -11.51 13.09
N SER A 228 1.44 -11.05 11.95
CA SER A 228 1.41 -9.63 11.61
C SER A 228 0.41 -8.84 12.45
N VAL A 229 -0.70 -9.46 12.85
CA VAL A 229 -1.67 -8.89 13.79
C VAL A 229 -1.06 -8.80 15.19
N ILE A 230 -0.34 -9.82 15.67
CA ILE A 230 0.33 -9.77 16.98
C ILE A 230 1.36 -8.63 17.03
N VAL A 231 2.20 -8.51 16.00
CA VAL A 231 3.19 -7.44 15.90
C VAL A 231 2.53 -6.07 15.77
N GLY A 232 1.54 -5.92 14.87
CA GLY A 232 0.84 -4.65 14.69
C GLY A 232 0.07 -4.20 15.93
N LEU A 233 -0.51 -5.13 16.70
CA LEU A 233 -1.18 -4.83 17.96
C LEU A 233 -0.16 -4.41 19.04
N ARG A 234 1.00 -5.06 19.09
CA ARG A 234 2.11 -4.67 19.97
C ARG A 234 2.61 -3.27 19.61
N ASP A 235 2.81 -2.96 18.34
CA ASP A 235 3.27 -1.64 17.90
C ASP A 235 2.24 -0.54 18.20
N ALA A 236 0.95 -0.85 18.11
CA ALA A 236 -0.12 0.10 18.40
C ALA A 236 -0.33 0.38 19.90
N PHE A 237 -0.22 -0.64 20.76
CA PHE A 237 -0.62 -0.53 22.18
C PHE A 237 0.52 -0.69 23.19
N ALA A 238 1.61 -1.35 22.83
CA ALA A 238 2.73 -1.65 23.73
C ALA A 238 4.08 -1.69 22.98
N PRO A 239 4.54 -0.56 22.40
CA PRO A 239 5.70 -0.52 21.48
C PRO A 239 7.04 -0.94 22.12
N GLY A 240 7.10 -1.08 23.46
CA GLY A 240 8.27 -1.55 24.19
C GLY A 240 8.24 -3.03 24.63
N LEU A 241 7.18 -3.78 24.30
CA LEU A 241 7.08 -5.18 24.71
C LEU A 241 7.96 -6.06 23.81
N TRP A 242 9.01 -6.62 24.41
CA TRP A 242 9.82 -7.66 23.77
C TRP A 242 8.98 -8.91 23.53
N LEU A 243 8.88 -9.33 22.28
CA LEU A 243 8.23 -10.58 21.89
C LEU A 243 9.32 -11.58 21.46
N PRO A 244 9.14 -12.90 21.68
CA PRO A 244 10.02 -13.92 21.09
C PRO A 244 10.10 -13.82 19.55
N LEU A 245 9.11 -13.16 18.94
CA LEU A 245 9.03 -12.86 17.51
C LEU A 245 10.12 -11.87 17.06
N ASP A 246 10.65 -11.04 17.96
CA ASP A 246 11.72 -10.07 17.66
C ASP A 246 13.09 -10.73 17.46
N ALA A 247 13.25 -11.98 17.92
CA ALA A 247 14.47 -12.76 17.73
C ALA A 247 14.56 -13.39 16.33
N LEU A 248 13.53 -13.24 15.49
CA LEU A 248 13.53 -13.81 14.14
C LEU A 248 14.49 -13.05 13.22
N PRO A 249 15.19 -13.75 12.31
CA PRO A 249 15.91 -13.11 11.22
C PRO A 249 14.95 -12.17 10.45
N PHE A 250 15.44 -11.02 10.00
CA PHE A 250 14.66 -9.97 9.33
C PHE A 250 13.66 -9.17 10.20
N ALA A 251 13.46 -9.52 11.48
CA ALA A 251 12.62 -8.74 12.39
C ALA A 251 13.16 -7.31 12.59
N ALA A 252 14.48 -7.14 12.69
CA ALA A 252 15.14 -5.84 12.77
C ALA A 252 14.91 -4.93 11.55
N MET A 253 14.56 -5.51 10.39
CA MET A 253 14.23 -4.78 9.16
C MET A 253 12.71 -4.65 8.95
N GLY A 254 11.88 -5.03 9.95
CA GLY A 254 10.41 -5.05 9.84
C GLY A 254 9.84 -6.12 8.90
N LEU A 255 10.68 -7.06 8.44
CA LEU A 255 10.32 -8.16 7.54
C LEU A 255 10.24 -9.52 8.26
N GLY A 256 10.04 -9.51 9.58
CA GLY A 256 9.98 -10.72 10.41
C GLY A 256 8.85 -11.70 10.02
N TRP A 257 7.85 -11.25 9.25
CA TRP A 257 6.73 -12.05 8.77
C TRP A 257 7.08 -13.04 7.65
N VAL A 258 8.20 -12.84 6.95
CA VAL A 258 8.61 -13.68 5.80
C VAL A 258 8.86 -15.13 6.24
N LEU A 259 9.53 -15.33 7.38
CA LEU A 259 9.80 -16.67 7.92
C LEU A 259 8.52 -17.41 8.33
N PRO A 260 7.61 -16.83 9.13
CA PRO A 260 6.28 -17.38 9.40
C PRO A 260 5.51 -17.71 8.12
N ALA A 261 5.56 -16.86 7.09
CA ALA A 261 4.87 -17.11 5.83
C ALA A 261 5.39 -18.37 5.12
N VAL A 262 6.72 -18.50 5.01
CA VAL A 262 7.35 -19.69 4.41
C VAL A 262 7.06 -20.94 5.26
N ALA A 263 7.16 -20.84 6.59
CA ALA A 263 6.86 -21.94 7.49
C ALA A 263 5.39 -22.40 7.35
N GLY A 264 4.44 -21.46 7.31
CA GLY A 264 3.03 -21.75 7.09
C GLY A 264 2.76 -22.40 5.74
N ALA A 265 3.42 -21.94 4.67
CA ALA A 265 3.33 -22.56 3.35
C ALA A 265 3.89 -24.00 3.35
N VAL A 266 5.03 -24.23 3.98
CA VAL A 266 5.64 -25.58 4.08
C VAL A 266 4.75 -26.52 4.89
N VAL A 267 4.23 -26.10 6.04
CA VAL A 267 3.30 -26.89 6.85
C VAL A 267 2.04 -27.22 6.06
N GLY A 268 1.44 -26.23 5.39
CA GLY A 268 0.27 -26.45 4.53
C GLY A 268 0.54 -27.40 3.37
N ALA A 269 1.74 -27.37 2.79
CA ALA A 269 2.17 -28.30 1.74
C ALA A 269 2.33 -29.73 2.26
N VAL A 270 2.97 -29.92 3.42
CA VAL A 270 3.14 -31.23 4.06
C VAL A 270 1.78 -31.81 4.45
N LEU A 271 0.92 -31.02 5.10
CA LEU A 271 -0.43 -31.45 5.48
C LEU A 271 -1.30 -31.77 4.26
N SER A 272 -1.10 -31.13 3.11
CA SER A 272 -1.83 -31.46 1.88
C SER A 272 -1.42 -32.81 1.27
N ARG A 273 -0.19 -33.28 1.55
CA ARG A 273 0.29 -34.59 1.08
C ARG A 273 -0.18 -35.74 1.97
N VAL A 274 -0.66 -35.46 3.18
CA VAL A 274 -1.29 -36.44 4.05
C VAL A 274 -2.73 -36.66 3.58
N PRO A 275 -3.12 -37.88 3.15
CA PRO A 275 -4.49 -38.16 2.72
C PRO A 275 -5.47 -37.76 3.81
N ALA A 276 -6.50 -36.99 3.45
CA ALA A 276 -7.61 -36.76 4.37
C ALA A 276 -8.23 -38.13 4.73
N PRO A 277 -8.57 -38.39 6.00
CA PRO A 277 -9.39 -39.54 6.34
C PRO A 277 -10.69 -39.43 5.51
N SER A 278 -11.03 -40.49 4.78
CA SER A 278 -12.24 -40.56 3.96
C SER A 278 -13.44 -40.05 4.77
N PRO A 279 -14.29 -39.16 4.23
CA PRO A 279 -15.53 -38.79 4.90
C PRO A 279 -16.33 -40.08 5.11
N ARG A 280 -16.56 -40.46 6.37
CA ARG A 280 -17.50 -41.53 6.69
C ARG A 280 -18.87 -41.09 6.20
N SER A 281 -19.37 -41.76 5.17
CA SER A 281 -20.76 -41.66 4.73
C SER A 281 -21.69 -41.88 5.93
N ARG A 282 -22.51 -40.89 6.24
CA ARG A 282 -23.77 -41.08 6.97
C ARG A 282 -24.89 -40.60 6.08
#